data_AF-X1LK34-F1
#
_entry.id   AF-X1LK34-F1
#
_cell.length_a   1.000
_cell.length_b   1.000
_cell.length_c   1.000
_cell.angle_alpha   90.00
_cell.angle_beta   90.00
_cell.angle_gamma   90.00
#
_symmetry.space_group_name_H-M   'P 1'
#
loop_
_entity.id
_entity.type
_entity.pdbx_description
1 polymer ?
#
loop_
_entity_poly.entity_id
_entity_poly.type
_entity_poly.pdbx_seq_one_letter_code
_entity_poly.pdbx_strand_id
1 'polypeptide(L)' 'MAESTAPKNRLVAVCGKGGTGKTVFTAMMTKVLLDSGRAGKLLLIDADPAMGLPLALGVNVRRTMG' A
#
# COMPACT_ATOMS: atom_id res chain seq x y z
N MET A 1 27.43 -18.53 -10.80
CA MET A 1 26.70 -17.48 -10.04
C MET A 1 25.34 -18.04 -9.68
N ALA A 2 25.09 -18.32 -8.40
CA ALA A 2 23.81 -18.86 -7.96
C ALA A 2 22.80 -17.73 -7.88
N GLU A 3 21.79 -17.77 -8.73
CA GLU A 3 20.66 -16.85 -8.69
C GLU A 3 19.83 -17.13 -7.42
N SER A 4 19.58 -16.09 -6.62
CA SER A 4 18.86 -16.21 -5.35
C SER A 4 17.39 -16.56 -5.60
N THR A 5 16.97 -17.71 -5.12
CA THR A 5 15.61 -18.26 -5.19
C THR A 5 14.63 -17.63 -4.18
N ALA A 6 15.02 -16.55 -3.49
CA ALA A 6 14.12 -15.85 -2.58
C ALA A 6 13.02 -15.13 -3.38
N PRO A 7 11.75 -15.16 -2.93
CA PRO A 7 10.68 -14.44 -3.59
C PRO A 7 11.04 -12.95 -3.68
N LYS A 8 11.09 -12.42 -4.89
CA LYS A 8 11.47 -11.03 -5.14
C LYS A 8 10.30 -10.12 -4.73
N ASN A 9 10.44 -9.42 -3.60
CA ASN A 9 9.46 -8.44 -3.17
C ASN A 9 9.37 -7.31 -4.21
N ARG A 10 8.16 -7.03 -4.69
CA ARG A 10 7.90 -5.86 -5.56
C ARG A 10 7.60 -4.66 -4.68
N LEU A 11 8.44 -3.62 -4.77
CA LEU A 11 8.26 -2.37 -4.03
C LEU A 11 7.75 -1.28 -4.97
N VAL A 12 6.68 -0.58 -4.57
CA VAL A 12 6.13 0.57 -5.30
C VAL A 12 6.05 1.74 -4.33
N ALA A 13 6.69 2.86 -4.67
CA ALA A 13 6.63 4.10 -3.91
C ALA A 13 5.79 5.13 -4.66
N VAL A 14 4.80 5.73 -3.99
CA VAL A 14 3.93 6.77 -4.55
C VAL A 14 4.35 8.12 -3.96
N CYS A 15 4.95 8.97 -4.78
CA CYS A 15 5.53 10.25 -4.37
C CYS A 15 4.87 11.44 -5.08
N GLY A 16 5.06 12.65 -4.55
CA GLY A 16 4.45 13.87 -5.08
C GLY A 16 4.21 14.95 -4.01
N LYS A 17 3.93 16.18 -4.46
CA LYS A 17 3.68 17.35 -3.60
C LYS A 17 2.46 17.15 -2.67
N GLY A 18 2.32 18.02 -1.66
CA GLY A 18 1.12 18.04 -0.81
C GLY A 18 -0.15 18.26 -1.64
N GLY A 19 -1.23 17.55 -1.31
CA GLY A 19 -2.53 17.72 -1.97
C GLY A 19 -2.69 17.07 -3.36
N THR A 20 -1.69 16.36 -3.90
CA THR A 20 -1.78 15.74 -5.24
C THR A 20 -2.56 14.42 -5.28
N GLY A 21 -3.21 14.00 -4.18
CA GLY A 21 -4.04 12.80 -4.15
C GLY A 21 -3.30 11.47 -3.98
N LYS A 22 -2.04 11.46 -3.53
CA LYS A 22 -1.23 10.22 -3.36
C LYS A 22 -1.94 9.14 -2.55
N THR A 23 -2.52 9.49 -1.42
CA THR A 23 -3.22 8.55 -0.52
C THR A 23 -4.43 7.92 -1.21
N VAL A 24 -5.22 8.71 -1.94
CA VAL A 24 -6.37 8.24 -2.72
C VAL A 24 -5.91 7.32 -3.85
N PHE A 25 -4.84 7.70 -4.55
CA PHE A 25 -4.26 6.86 -5.60
C PHE A 25 -3.79 5.51 -5.05
N THR A 26 -3.07 5.50 -3.93
CA THR A 26 -2.63 4.26 -3.26
C THR A 26 -3.82 3.39 -2.84
N ALA A 27 -4.89 3.98 -2.32
CA ALA A 27 -6.11 3.26 -1.95
C ALA A 27 -6.81 2.63 -3.18
N MET A 28 -6.92 3.37 -4.29
CA MET A 28 -7.47 2.86 -5.54
C MET A 28 -6.62 1.75 -6.16
N MET A 29 -5.29 1.93 -6.19
CA MET A 29 -4.37 0.89 -6.64
C MET A 29 -4.52 -0.39 -5.84
N THR A 30 -4.62 -0.27 -4.50
CA THR A 30 -4.89 -1.38 -3.59
C THR A 30 -6.18 -2.10 -3.97
N LYS A 31 -7.28 -1.36 -4.15
CA LYS A 31 -8.57 -1.92 -4.55
C LYS A 31 -8.47 -2.70 -5.86
N VAL A 32 -7.86 -2.14 -6.90
CA VAL A 32 -7.68 -2.80 -8.20
C VAL A 32 -6.82 -4.06 -8.09
N LEU A 33 -5.76 -4.05 -7.28
CA LEU A 33 -4.91 -5.22 -7.06
C LEU A 33 -5.65 -6.34 -6.34
N LEU A 34 -6.49 -6.01 -5.35
CA LEU A 34 -7.32 -6.98 -4.64
C LEU A 34 -8.41 -7.54 -5.56
N ASP A 35 -9.16 -6.67 -6.23
CA ASP A 35 -10.26 -7.05 -7.13
C ASP A 35 -9.78 -7.90 -8.32
N SER A 36 -8.53 -7.71 -8.77
CA SER A 36 -7.92 -8.54 -9.83
C SER A 36 -7.36 -9.89 -9.36
N GLY A 37 -7.32 -10.16 -8.04
CA GLY A 37 -6.70 -11.37 -7.49
C GLY A 37 -5.18 -11.41 -7.60
N ARG A 38 -4.54 -10.29 -7.98
CA ARG A 38 -3.08 -10.21 -8.23
C ARG A 38 -2.29 -9.61 -7.07
N ALA A 39 -2.96 -9.17 -6.01
CA ALA A 39 -2.33 -8.57 -4.84
C ALA A 39 -1.37 -9.52 -4.10
N GLY A 40 -1.67 -10.83 -4.08
CA GLY A 40 -0.91 -11.78 -3.27
C GLY A 40 -0.82 -11.32 -1.80
N LYS A 41 0.40 -11.27 -1.26
CA LYS A 41 0.68 -10.63 0.03
C LYS A 41 0.97 -9.15 -0.19
N LEU A 42 0.02 -8.28 0.14
CA LEU A 42 0.16 -6.84 0.00
C LEU A 42 0.39 -6.17 1.36
N LEU A 43 1.48 -5.42 1.47
CA LEU A 43 1.77 -4.55 2.61
C LEU A 43 1.68 -3.11 2.14
N LEU A 44 0.84 -2.32 2.82
CA LEU A 44 0.74 -0.89 2.60
C LEU A 44 1.42 -0.15 3.74
N ILE A 45 2.23 0.85 3.40
CA ILE A 45 2.96 1.68 4.35
C ILE A 45 2.57 3.12 4.06
N ASP A 46 2.01 3.80 5.06
CA ASP A 46 1.74 5.23 4.99
C ASP A 46 2.85 5.98 5.75
N ALA A 47 3.50 6.92 5.06
CA ALA A 47 4.50 7.80 5.65
C ALA A 47 3.90 9.16 6.04
N ASP A 48 2.60 9.37 5.79
CA ASP A 48 1.89 10.59 6.16
C ASP A 48 1.47 10.55 7.64
N PRO A 49 1.90 11.52 8.48
CA PRO A 49 1.49 11.58 9.88
C PRO A 49 -0.02 11.76 10.07
N ALA A 50 -0.76 12.22 9.05
CA ALA A 50 -2.20 12.39 9.12
C ALA A 50 -2.98 11.05 9.11
N MET A 51 -2.33 9.90 8.87
CA MET A 51 -2.95 8.57 8.82
C MET A 51 -4.21 8.53 7.92
N GLY A 52 -4.13 9.13 6.73
CA GLY A 52 -5.27 9.20 5.80
C GLY A 52 -5.57 7.88 5.09
N LEU A 53 -4.62 6.94 5.06
CA LEU A 53 -4.76 5.70 4.28
C LEU A 53 -5.89 4.76 4.77
N PRO A 54 -6.04 4.44 6.08
CA PRO A 54 -7.13 3.59 6.55
C PRO A 54 -8.52 4.17 6.21
N LEU A 55 -8.66 5.49 6.33
CA LEU A 55 -9.88 6.21 5.96
C LEU A 55 -10.16 6.07 4.46
N ALA A 56 -9.16 6.31 3.60
CA ALA A 56 -9.30 6.19 2.15
C ALA A 56 -9.61 4.75 1.69
N LEU A 57 -9.13 3.75 2.43
CA LEU A 57 -9.44 2.34 2.20
C LEU A 57 -10.83 1.92 2.73
N GLY A 58 -11.47 2.74 3.57
CA GLY A 58 -12.72 2.39 4.23
C GLY A 58 -12.60 1.24 5.22
N VAL A 59 -11.43 1.08 5.86
CA VAL A 59 -11.16 -0.03 6.78
C VAL A 59 -11.14 0.42 8.24
N ASN A 60 -11.73 -0.40 9.11
CA ASN A 60 -11.65 -0.21 10.56
C ASN A 60 -10.37 -0.86 11.11
N VAL A 61 -9.47 -0.04 11.65
CA VAL A 61 -8.24 -0.51 12.30
C VAL A 61 -8.60 -1.19 13.62
N ARG A 62 -8.34 -2.50 13.72
CA ARG A 62 -8.66 -3.30 14.92
C ARG A 62 -7.49 -3.48 15.87
N ARG A 63 -6.26 -3.38 15.36
CA ARG A 63 -5.02 -3.54 16.10
C ARG A 63 -3.98 -2.60 15.52
N THR A 64 -3.24 -1.96 16.40
CA THR A 64 -2.00 -1.24 16.08
C THR A 64 -0.84 -2.03 16.65
N MET A 65 0.35 -1.87 16.07
CA MET A 65 1.59 -2.27 16.72
C MET A 65 2.01 -1.08 17.58
N GLY A 66 1.87 -1.21 18.90
CA GLY A 66 2.45 -0.29 19.87
C GLY A 66 3.94 -0.56 20.03
#